data_AF-A0A2N3I8C3-F1
#
_entry.id   AF-A0A2N3I8C3-F1
#
_cell.length_a   1.000
_cell.length_b   1.000
_cell.length_c   1.000
_cell.angle_alpha   90.00
_cell.angle_beta   90.00
_cell.angle_gamma   90.00
#
_symmetry.space_group_name_H-M   'P 1'
#
loop_
_entity.id
_entity.type
_entity.pdbx_description
1 polymer ?
#
loop_
_entity_poly.entity_id
_entity_poly.type
_entity_poly.pdbx_seq_one_letter_code
_entity_poly.pdbx_strand_id
1 'polypeptide(L)'
;MRIPLILLCVACLAVSCAPSQGKIDEESSKIAFREELNEVKTIKLVTTTFQKELVSNGKLRAFCKCDLNFKISSVVKKLTVSNGTFVKKGAVLATLEDFEQKTSLEKSRQVLANNTSLWI
;
A
#
# COMPACT_ATOMS: atom_id res chain seq x y z
N MET A 1 119.12 -21.60 20.79
CA MET A 1 117.85 -22.32 20.49
C MET A 1 116.63 -21.41 20.71
N ARG A 2 116.50 -20.29 19.98
CA ARG A 2 115.39 -19.31 20.15
C ARG A 2 114.68 -18.90 18.85
N ILE A 3 115.15 -19.41 17.71
CA ILE A 3 114.61 -19.11 16.38
C ILE A 3 113.35 -19.96 16.03
N PRO A 4 113.20 -21.24 16.43
CA PRO A 4 112.00 -22.00 16.06
C PRO A 4 110.74 -21.56 16.85
N LEU A 5 110.90 -20.94 18.03
CA LEU A 5 109.79 -20.44 18.85
C LEU A 5 109.13 -19.20 18.23
N ILE A 6 109.94 -18.30 17.64
CA ILE A 6 109.44 -17.06 17.01
C ILE A 6 108.68 -17.40 15.73
N LEU A 7 109.15 -18.39 14.96
CA LEU A 7 108.50 -18.84 13.73
C LEU A 7 107.15 -19.52 13.97
N LEU A 8 107.01 -20.23 15.10
CA LEU A 8 105.74 -20.84 15.54
C LEU A 8 104.71 -19.78 15.99
N CYS A 9 105.15 -18.73 16.68
CA CYS A 9 104.25 -17.64 17.11
C CYS A 9 103.70 -16.81 15.95
N VAL A 10 104.49 -16.59 14.88
CA VAL A 10 104.03 -15.86 13.69
C VAL A 10 103.02 -16.68 12.88
N ALA A 11 103.15 -18.01 12.85
CA ALA A 11 102.18 -18.89 12.19
C ALA A 11 100.81 -18.87 12.88
N CYS A 12 100.75 -18.76 14.21
CA CYS A 12 99.48 -18.69 14.95
C CYS A 12 98.69 -17.39 14.70
N LEU A 13 99.35 -16.27 14.38
CA LEU A 13 98.68 -15.00 14.11
C LEU A 13 98.03 -14.94 12.72
N ALA A 14 98.45 -15.78 11.77
CA ALA A 14 97.92 -15.81 10.41
C ALA A 14 96.60 -16.61 10.26
N VAL A 15 96.21 -17.40 11.27
CA VAL A 15 94.99 -18.25 11.23
C VAL A 15 93.77 -17.54 11.83
N SER A 16 93.94 -16.38 12.46
CA SER A 16 92.86 -15.66 13.16
C SER A 16 92.07 -14.67 12.29
N CYS A 17 92.36 -14.56 10.99
CA CYS A 17 91.63 -13.67 10.08
C CYS A 17 90.91 -14.48 8.99
N ALA A 18 89.84 -15.17 9.40
CA ALA A 18 88.84 -15.74 8.49
C ALA A 18 87.54 -14.92 8.61
N PRO A 19 86.87 -14.55 7.51
CA PRO A 19 85.67 -13.73 7.55
C PRO A 19 84.47 -14.57 8.03
N SER A 20 83.91 -14.24 9.20
CA SER A 20 82.66 -14.84 9.65
C SER A 20 81.48 -14.20 8.91
N GLN A 21 80.80 -14.99 8.08
CA GLN A 21 79.50 -14.67 7.51
C GLN A 21 78.44 -14.64 8.62
N GLY A 22 78.26 -13.46 9.22
CA GLY A 22 77.12 -13.16 10.08
C GLY A 22 75.94 -12.73 9.22
N LYS A 23 74.92 -13.60 9.16
CA LYS A 23 73.63 -13.33 8.52
C LYS A 23 72.99 -12.11 9.17
N ILE A 24 72.76 -11.08 8.37
CA ILE A 24 71.87 -9.98 8.72
C ILE A 24 70.47 -10.52 8.47
N ASP A 25 69.80 -10.95 9.53
CA ASP A 25 68.38 -11.30 9.48
C ASP A 25 67.58 -10.00 9.38
N GLU A 26 67.51 -9.43 8.18
CA GLU A 26 66.44 -8.51 7.79
C GLU A 26 65.14 -9.30 7.63
N GLU A 27 64.55 -9.71 8.76
CA GLU A 27 63.13 -10.09 8.77
C GLU A 27 62.29 -8.85 9.09
N SER A 28 62.41 -7.86 8.20
CA SER A 28 61.45 -6.77 8.08
C SER A 28 60.12 -7.36 7.61
N SER A 29 59.28 -7.77 8.56
CA SER A 29 57.83 -7.54 8.58
C SER A 29 57.17 -7.15 7.24
N LYS A 30 57.16 -8.04 6.25
CA LYS A 30 56.20 -7.96 5.14
C LYS A 30 54.90 -8.64 5.56
N ILE A 31 54.23 -8.06 6.55
CA ILE A 31 52.78 -8.16 6.60
C ILE A 31 52.31 -7.33 5.41
N ALA A 32 52.15 -8.00 4.25
CA ALA A 32 51.50 -7.38 3.11
C ALA A 32 50.07 -7.07 3.55
N PHE A 33 49.84 -5.82 3.95
CA PHE A 33 48.54 -5.26 4.21
C PHE A 33 47.73 -5.42 2.91
N ARG A 34 46.93 -6.49 2.84
CA ARG A 34 45.92 -6.62 1.80
C ARG A 34 44.93 -5.51 2.10
N GLU A 35 44.94 -4.47 1.28
CA GLU A 35 43.90 -3.45 1.28
C GLU A 35 42.58 -4.19 1.08
N GLU A 36 41.82 -4.36 2.17
CA GLU A 36 40.47 -4.88 2.13
C GLU A 36 39.60 -3.77 1.54
N LEU A 37 39.48 -3.79 0.21
CA LEU A 37 38.65 -2.83 -0.52
C LEU A 37 37.20 -3.09 -0.14
N ASN A 38 36.64 -2.18 0.67
CA ASN A 38 35.24 -2.21 1.04
C ASN A 38 34.38 -2.01 -0.21
N GLU A 39 33.83 -3.11 -0.74
CA GLU A 39 32.94 -3.08 -1.88
C GLU A 39 31.63 -2.37 -1.50
N VAL A 40 31.41 -1.20 -2.09
CA VAL A 40 30.18 -0.44 -1.90
C VAL A 40 29.28 -0.61 -3.12
N LYS A 41 28.02 -0.93 -2.87
CA LYS A 41 27.01 -1.00 -3.91
C LYS A 41 26.64 0.40 -4.36
N THR A 42 27.04 0.77 -5.58
CA THR A 42 26.67 2.05 -6.19
C THR A 42 25.65 1.84 -7.30
N ILE A 43 24.81 2.84 -7.53
CA ILE A 43 23.90 2.91 -8.68
C ILE A 43 24.11 4.23 -9.40
N LYS A 44 24.14 4.21 -10.74
CA LYS A 44 24.24 5.42 -11.56
C LYS A 44 22.86 6.04 -11.69
N LEU A 45 22.69 7.25 -11.15
CA LEU A 45 21.43 7.98 -11.25
C LEU A 45 21.25 8.50 -12.69
N VAL A 46 20.09 8.25 -13.28
CA VAL A 46 19.71 8.73 -14.61
C VAL A 46 18.35 9.42 -14.51
N THR A 47 18.23 10.60 -15.11
CA THR A 47 16.96 11.32 -15.18
C THR A 47 16.02 10.60 -16.15
N THR A 48 14.89 10.13 -15.63
CA THR A 48 13.84 9.47 -16.43
C THR A 48 12.49 10.06 -16.07
N THR A 49 11.54 9.98 -17.01
CA THR A 49 10.15 10.40 -16.77
C THR A 49 9.49 9.39 -15.84
N PHE A 50 9.19 9.82 -14.61
CA PHE A 50 8.46 9.01 -13.64
C PHE A 50 6.96 9.29 -13.71
N GLN A 51 6.19 8.35 -14.26
CA GLN A 51 4.73 8.45 -14.28
C GLN A 51 4.18 8.04 -12.92
N LYS A 52 3.52 8.97 -12.23
CA LYS A 52 2.86 8.69 -10.95
C LYS A 52 1.40 8.34 -11.23
N GLU A 53 1.04 7.08 -11.07
CA GLU A 53 -0.35 6.65 -11.13
C GLU A 53 -1.08 7.05 -9.84
N LEU A 54 -2.20 7.78 -9.98
CA LEU A 54 -3.10 8.05 -8.88
C LEU A 54 -4.20 6.99 -8.87
N VAL A 55 -4.05 5.99 -8.01
CA VAL A 55 -5.09 4.97 -7.81
C VAL A 55 -6.16 5.54 -6.88
N SER A 56 -7.26 6.03 -7.46
CA SER A 56 -8.42 6.49 -6.71
C SER A 56 -9.31 5.30 -6.36
N ASN A 57 -9.12 4.75 -5.16
CA ASN A 57 -9.99 3.70 -4.63
C ASN A 57 -11.26 4.32 -4.06
N GLY A 58 -12.42 3.82 -4.47
CA GLY A 58 -13.71 4.28 -4.00
C GLY A 58 -14.76 3.17 -3.97
N LYS A 59 -15.82 3.35 -3.20
CA LYS A 59 -17.01 2.48 -3.22
C LYS A 59 -18.11 3.18 -4.00
N LEU A 60 -18.68 2.47 -4.97
CA LEU A 60 -19.84 2.97 -5.70
C LEU A 60 -21.06 3.06 -4.78
N ARG A 61 -21.84 4.12 -4.95
CA ARG A 61 -23.12 4.33 -4.26
C ARG A 61 -24.17 4.71 -5.28
N ALA A 62 -25.43 4.44 -4.95
CA ALA A 62 -26.55 4.88 -5.78
C ALA A 62 -26.54 6.42 -5.87
N PHE A 63 -26.81 6.95 -7.06
CA PHE A 63 -26.93 8.39 -7.29
C PHE A 63 -28.09 8.98 -6.47
N CYS A 64 -29.19 8.24 -6.35
CA CYS A 64 -30.35 8.62 -5.56
C CYS A 64 -30.92 7.39 -4.88
N LYS A 65 -31.34 7.55 -3.62
CA LYS A 65 -32.12 6.57 -2.86
C LYS A 65 -33.43 7.22 -2.47
N CYS A 66 -34.53 6.49 -2.62
CA CYS A 66 -35.85 6.93 -2.21
C CYS A 66 -36.47 5.86 -1.31
N ASP A 67 -36.88 6.25 -0.11
CA ASP A 67 -37.63 5.39 0.80
C ASP A 67 -39.13 5.58 0.54
N LEU A 68 -39.86 4.47 0.41
CA LEU A 68 -41.28 4.47 0.03
C LEU A 68 -42.14 4.26 1.26
N ASN A 69 -42.96 5.25 1.57
CA ASN A 69 -43.85 5.21 2.73
C ASN A 69 -45.30 5.39 2.27
N PHE A 70 -46.22 4.63 2.86
CA PHE A 70 -47.65 4.83 2.66
C PHE A 70 -48.12 6.06 3.44
N LYS A 71 -48.97 6.89 2.81
CA LYS A 71 -49.55 8.08 3.45
C LYS A 71 -50.66 7.72 4.46
N ILE A 72 -51.28 6.56 4.27
CA ILE A 72 -52.42 6.08 5.05
C ILE A 72 -52.08 4.68 5.51
N SER A 73 -52.43 4.35 6.75
CA SER A 73 -52.34 2.99 7.28
C SER A 73 -53.55 2.19 6.80
N SER A 74 -53.37 1.41 5.73
CA SER A 74 -54.39 0.50 5.18
C SER A 74 -53.72 -0.78 4.67
N VAL A 75 -54.52 -1.80 4.39
CA VAL A 75 -54.05 -3.09 3.87
C VAL A 75 -53.65 -2.95 2.40
N VAL A 76 -52.55 -3.60 2.01
CA VAL A 76 -52.12 -3.64 0.61
C VAL A 76 -53.03 -4.60 -0.17
N LYS A 77 -53.84 -4.06 -1.08
CA LYS A 77 -54.76 -4.84 -1.92
C LYS A 77 -54.07 -5.50 -3.10
N LYS A 78 -53.15 -4.78 -3.75
CA LYS A 78 -52.44 -5.28 -4.95
C LYS A 78 -51.03 -4.73 -5.02
N LEU A 79 -50.08 -5.61 -5.30
CA LEU A 79 -48.70 -5.25 -5.66
C LEU A 79 -48.52 -5.46 -7.17
N THR A 80 -48.03 -4.43 -7.87
CA THR A 80 -47.91 -4.45 -9.35
C THR A 80 -46.47 -4.71 -9.82
N VAL A 81 -45.51 -4.67 -8.89
CA VAL A 81 -44.08 -4.79 -9.18
C VAL A 81 -43.45 -5.93 -8.37
N SER A 82 -42.39 -6.52 -8.93
CA SER A 82 -41.55 -7.51 -8.25
C SER A 82 -40.16 -6.93 -7.96
N ASN A 83 -39.44 -7.56 -7.04
CA ASN A 83 -38.08 -7.14 -6.67
C ASN A 83 -37.16 -7.15 -7.89
N GLY A 84 -36.35 -6.09 -8.03
CA GLY A 84 -35.43 -5.91 -9.16
C GLY A 84 -36.05 -5.27 -10.40
N THR A 85 -37.36 -5.00 -10.40
CA THR A 85 -38.02 -4.34 -11.55
C THR A 85 -37.63 -2.87 -11.65
N PHE A 86 -37.32 -2.41 -12.88
CA PHE A 86 -37.12 -0.99 -13.16
C PHE A 86 -38.45 -0.24 -13.21
N VAL A 87 -38.54 0.88 -12.48
CA VAL A 87 -39.77 1.68 -12.38
C VAL A 87 -39.49 3.14 -12.69
N LYS A 88 -40.47 3.82 -13.31
CA LYS A 88 -40.40 5.25 -13.61
C LYS A 88 -41.11 6.06 -12.52
N LYS A 89 -40.73 7.34 -12.38
CA LYS A 89 -41.42 8.27 -11.48
C LYS A 89 -42.92 8.32 -11.83
N GLY A 90 -43.76 8.16 -10.81
CA GLY A 90 -45.23 8.16 -10.96
C GLY A 90 -45.84 6.80 -11.28
N ALA A 91 -45.04 5.74 -11.47
CA ALA A 91 -45.58 4.39 -11.64
C ALA A 91 -46.28 3.92 -10.34
N VAL A 92 -47.42 3.25 -10.50
CA VAL A 92 -48.16 2.67 -9.37
C VAL A 92 -47.49 1.37 -8.96
N LEU A 93 -46.87 1.37 -7.78
CA LEU A 93 -46.15 0.21 -7.25
C LEU A 93 -47.10 -0.72 -6.46
N ALA A 94 -47.93 -0.13 -5.61
CA ALA A 94 -48.90 -0.82 -4.79
C ALA A 94 -50.21 -0.04 -4.73
N THR A 95 -51.33 -0.74 -4.64
CA THR A 95 -52.67 -0.18 -4.39
C THR A 95 -53.12 -0.65 -3.01
N LEU A 96 -53.54 0.31 -2.17
CA LEU A 96 -54.11 0.03 -0.86
C LEU A 96 -55.62 -0.23 -0.98
N GLU A 97 -56.19 -0.87 0.02
CA GLU A 97 -57.64 -0.98 0.16
C GLU A 97 -58.26 0.40 0.41
N ASP A 98 -59.33 0.71 -0.34
CA ASP A 98 -59.86 2.06 -0.52
C ASP A 98 -61.33 2.21 -0.09
N PHE A 99 -61.87 1.26 0.69
CA PHE A 99 -63.30 1.23 1.07
C PHE A 99 -63.73 2.45 1.89
N GLU A 100 -62.97 2.79 2.93
CA GLU A 100 -63.27 3.94 3.79
C GLU A 100 -63.14 5.26 3.02
N GLN A 101 -62.12 5.36 2.17
CA GLN A 101 -61.85 6.54 1.35
C GLN A 101 -62.97 6.77 0.34
N LYS A 102 -63.43 5.70 -0.32
CA LYS A 102 -64.60 5.76 -1.23
C LYS A 102 -65.87 6.18 -0.50
N THR A 103 -66.12 5.60 0.67
CA THR A 103 -67.29 5.93 1.48
C THR A 103 -67.26 7.40 1.94
N SER A 104 -66.09 7.89 2.36
CA SER A 104 -65.91 9.29 2.77
C SER A 104 -66.08 10.27 1.61
N LEU A 105 -65.58 9.92 0.43
CA LEU A 105 -65.75 10.70 -0.79
C LEU A 105 -67.24 10.81 -1.15
N GLU A 106 -67.96 9.68 -1.14
CA GLU A 106 -69.38 9.66 -1.51
C GLU A 106 -70.23 10.48 -0.54
N LYS A 107 -69.97 10.37 0.77
CA LYS A 107 -70.61 11.22 1.79
C LYS A 107 -70.38 12.71 1.51
N SER A 108 -69.13 13.08 1.22
CA SER A 108 -68.77 14.49 0.94
C SER A 108 -69.46 15.01 -0.33
N ARG A 109 -69.58 14.15 -1.36
CA ARG A 109 -70.26 14.48 -2.60
C ARG A 109 -71.76 14.67 -2.39
N GLN A 110 -72.41 13.82 -1.59
CA GLN A 110 -73.83 13.96 -1.25
C GLN A 110 -74.11 15.27 -0.49
N VAL A 111 -73.24 15.61 0.48
CA VAL A 111 -73.36 16.88 1.22
C VAL A 111 -73.21 18.08 0.28
N LEU A 112 -72.25 18.05 -0.64
CA LEU A 112 -72.07 19.09 -1.65
C LEU A 112 -73.32 19.25 -2.52
N ALA A 113 -73.84 18.15 -3.06
CA ALA A 113 -75.02 18.17 -3.93
C ALA A 113 -76.26 18.73 -3.22
N ASN A 114 -76.53 18.26 -2.00
CA ASN A 114 -77.66 18.72 -1.18
C ASN A 114 -77.54 20.21 -0.81
N ASN A 115 -76.33 20.69 -0.51
CA ASN A 115 -76.12 22.11 -0.25
C ASN A 115 -76.37 22.94 -1.52
N THR A 116 -75.83 22.55 -2.67
CA THR A 116 -76.01 23.29 -3.92
C THR A 116 -77.46 23.35 -4.41
N SER A 117 -78.29 22.36 -4.09
CA SER A 117 -79.72 22.36 -4.47
C SER A 117 -80.59 23.27 -3.61
N LEU A 118 -80.08 23.82 -2.50
CA LEU A 118 -80.84 24.76 -1.66
C LEU A 118 -80.72 26.23 -2.13
N TRP A 119 -79.82 26.51 -3.09
CA TRP A 119 -79.55 27.85 -3.61
C TRP A 119 -79.99 28.05 -5.07
N ILE A 120 -80.66 27.06 -5.67
CA ILE A 120 -81.31 27.09 -6.99
C ILE A 120 -82.80 26.87 -6.78
#